data_AF-A0AAV2ZQF1-F1
#
_entry.id   AF-A0AAV2ZQF1-F1
#
_cell.length_a   1.000
_cell.length_b   1.000
_cell.length_c   1.000
_cell.angle_alpha   90.00
_cell.angle_beta   90.00
_cell.angle_gamma   90.00
#
_symmetry.space_group_name_H-M   'P 1'
#
loop_
_entity.id
_entity.type
_entity.pdbx_description
1 polymer ?
#
loop_
_entity_poly.entity_id
_entity_poly.type
_entity_poly.pdbx_seq_one_letter_code
_entity_poly.pdbx_strand_id
1 'polypeptide(L)'
;MLLIPRLSIFCIFTSCIAQQLTIFQDPPLIVKQAGQEALIDCEQKTTDHDQMYWYHQERGQGLKLIDYMIRGQKDPTEGNNKDIYEIGRTKGDKHIFLKVKSVKAQNQGLYFCASSDAQ
;
A
#
# COMPACT_ATOMS: atom_id res chain seq x y z
N MET A 1 -7.12 -22.60 62.00
CA MET A 1 -6.13 -22.33 60.94
C MET A 1 -6.88 -22.15 59.64
N LEU A 2 -6.79 -20.96 59.06
CA LEU A 2 -7.49 -20.55 57.85
C LEU A 2 -6.93 -21.31 56.64
N LEU A 3 -7.75 -22.13 55.97
CA LEU A 3 -7.43 -22.69 54.66
C LEU A 3 -8.08 -21.81 53.60
N ILE A 4 -7.35 -20.78 53.17
CA ILE A 4 -7.71 -19.96 52.02
C ILE A 4 -7.23 -20.72 50.77
N PRO A 5 -8.10 -21.16 49.85
CA PRO A 5 -7.66 -21.78 48.62
C PRO A 5 -6.90 -20.71 47.83
N ARG A 6 -5.66 -21.01 47.42
CA ARG A 6 -4.89 -20.13 46.55
C ARG A 6 -5.61 -20.04 45.21
N LEU A 7 -6.49 -19.04 45.06
CA LEU A 7 -6.96 -18.61 43.75
C LEU A 7 -5.73 -18.07 43.00
N SER A 8 -5.09 -18.94 42.24
CA SER A 8 -4.16 -18.52 41.19
C SER A 8 -4.99 -17.81 40.13
N ILE A 9 -5.14 -16.50 40.29
CA ILE A 9 -5.61 -15.61 39.23
C ILE A 9 -4.52 -15.67 38.15
N PHE A 10 -4.68 -16.58 37.19
CA PHE A 10 -3.92 -16.56 35.96
C PHE A 10 -4.44 -15.36 35.16
N CYS A 11 -3.87 -14.18 35.38
CA CYS A 11 -4.00 -13.07 34.45
C CYS A 11 -3.37 -13.54 33.14
N ILE A 12 -4.19 -14.09 32.24
CA ILE A 12 -3.81 -14.26 30.85
C ILE A 12 -3.67 -12.84 30.33
N PHE A 13 -2.46 -12.29 30.41
CA PHE A 13 -2.07 -11.12 29.64
C PHE A 13 -2.20 -11.54 28.17
N THR A 14 -3.40 -11.42 27.61
CA THR A 14 -3.59 -11.42 26.17
C THR A 14 -2.84 -10.19 25.69
N SER A 15 -1.56 -10.39 25.36
CA SER A 15 -0.73 -9.42 24.66
C SER A 15 -1.54 -8.98 23.46
N CYS A 16 -1.98 -7.72 23.48
CA CYS A 16 -2.49 -7.06 22.29
C CYS A 16 -1.27 -6.89 21.39
N ILE A 17 -0.97 -7.89 20.57
CA ILE A 17 0.06 -7.77 19.54
C ILE A 17 -0.55 -6.81 18.51
N ALA A 18 -0.22 -5.53 18.63
CA ALA A 18 -0.46 -4.58 17.56
C ALA A 18 0.35 -5.06 16.35
N GLN A 19 -0.33 -5.61 15.33
CA GLN A 19 0.33 -5.94 14.07
C GLN A 19 0.96 -4.66 13.53
N GLN A 20 2.27 -4.71 13.30
CA GLN A 20 3.02 -3.55 12.85
C GLN A 20 2.66 -3.29 11.39
N LEU A 21 2.07 -2.11 11.12
CA LEU A 21 1.63 -1.76 9.77
C LEU A 21 2.85 -1.63 8.85
N THR A 22 2.98 -2.53 7.87
CA THR A 22 4.12 -2.50 6.93
C THR A 22 3.94 -1.45 5.84
N ILE A 23 2.74 -1.35 5.28
CA ILE A 23 2.38 -0.44 4.19
C ILE A 23 1.17 0.40 4.60
N PHE A 24 1.26 1.71 4.43
CA PHE A 24 0.18 2.66 4.65
C PHE A 24 -0.19 3.33 3.32
N GLN A 25 -1.48 3.35 2.97
CA GLN A 25 -1.97 3.92 1.72
C GLN A 25 -3.01 5.01 2.01
N ASP A 26 -2.89 6.16 1.34
CA ASP A 26 -3.79 7.30 1.53
C ASP A 26 -4.07 8.01 0.18
N PRO A 27 -5.30 8.47 -0.08
CA PRO A 27 -6.51 8.21 0.69
C PRO A 27 -7.07 6.79 0.45
N PRO A 28 -7.88 6.25 1.38
CA PRO A 28 -8.49 4.92 1.24
C PRO A 28 -9.63 4.89 0.20
N LEU A 29 -10.18 6.06 -0.15
CA LEU A 29 -11.25 6.21 -1.14
C LEU A 29 -11.06 7.52 -1.91
N ILE A 30 -11.20 7.44 -3.23
CA ILE A 30 -11.21 8.60 -4.12
C ILE A 30 -12.48 8.57 -4.95
N VAL A 31 -13.20 9.70 -4.96
CA VAL A 31 -14.32 9.93 -5.87
C VAL A 31 -13.99 11.16 -6.71
N LYS A 32 -13.91 10.97 -8.03
CA LYS A 32 -13.55 12.01 -9.01
C LYS A 32 -14.49 11.96 -10.19
N GLN A 33 -14.71 13.12 -10.80
CA GLN A 33 -15.39 13.21 -12.08
C GLN A 33 -14.45 12.78 -13.21
N ALA A 34 -15.03 12.31 -14.32
CA ALA A 34 -14.25 11.98 -15.50
C ALA A 34 -13.42 13.19 -15.96
N GLY A 35 -12.20 12.94 -16.42
CA GLY A 35 -11.27 13.97 -16.85
C GLY A 35 -10.37 14.53 -15.73
N GLN A 36 -10.77 14.42 -14.46
CA GLN A 36 -9.98 14.92 -13.33
C GLN A 36 -8.79 14.01 -13.01
N GLU A 37 -7.81 14.56 -12.31
CA GLU A 37 -6.70 13.81 -11.75
C GLU A 37 -7.07 13.15 -10.41
N ALA A 38 -6.49 11.98 -10.16
CA ALA A 38 -6.52 11.29 -8.88
C ALA A 38 -5.08 10.96 -8.44
N LEU A 39 -4.78 11.12 -7.16
CA LEU A 39 -3.46 10.83 -6.59
C LEU A 39 -3.64 9.90 -5.38
N ILE A 40 -2.87 8.82 -5.35
CA ILE A 40 -2.80 7.86 -4.25
C ILE A 40 -1.35 7.79 -3.80
N ASP A 41 -1.09 7.96 -2.51
CA ASP A 41 0.22 7.80 -1.88
C ASP A 41 0.28 6.46 -1.15
N CYS A 42 1.48 5.90 -1.11
CA CYS A 42 1.81 4.69 -0.38
C CYS A 42 3.17 4.85 0.31
N GLU A 43 3.20 4.54 1.61
CA GLU A 43 4.38 4.62 2.46
C GLU A 43 4.68 3.25 3.08
N GLN A 44 5.92 2.79 2.95
CA GLN A 44 6.40 1.67 3.76
C GLN A 44 6.85 2.17 5.14
N LYS A 45 6.06 1.86 6.18
CA LYS A 45 6.25 2.43 7.53
C LYS A 45 7.39 1.79 8.29
N THR A 46 7.50 0.45 8.22
CA THR A 46 8.41 -0.31 9.08
C THR A 46 9.40 -1.17 8.32
N THR A 47 9.37 -1.14 7.00
CA THR A 47 10.30 -1.87 6.13
C THR A 47 11.13 -0.93 5.27
N ASP A 48 12.23 -1.45 4.76
CA ASP A 48 13.15 -0.79 3.84
C ASP A 48 13.28 -1.57 2.54
N HIS A 49 12.15 -2.08 2.05
CA HIS A 49 12.08 -2.84 0.82
C HIS A 49 12.56 -2.03 -0.38
N ASP A 50 13.31 -2.70 -1.26
CA ASP A 50 13.91 -2.07 -2.43
C ASP A 50 12.87 -1.82 -3.53
N GLN A 51 11.89 -2.71 -3.68
CA GLN A 51 10.87 -2.62 -4.72
C GLN A 51 9.53 -2.23 -4.10
N MET A 52 8.81 -1.31 -4.75
CA MET A 52 7.43 -0.96 -4.42
C MET A 52 6.57 -0.97 -5.67
N TYR A 53 5.34 -1.44 -5.54
CA TYR A 53 4.46 -1.81 -6.65
C TYR A 53 3.12 -1.11 -6.56
N TRP A 54 2.52 -0.84 -7.71
CA TRP A 54 1.12 -0.48 -7.82
C TRP A 54 0.35 -1.52 -8.62
N TYR A 55 -0.79 -1.95 -8.09
CA TYR A 55 -1.72 -2.84 -8.76
C TYR A 55 -3.08 -2.19 -8.91
N HIS A 56 -3.76 -2.50 -10.01
CA HIS A 56 -5.17 -2.17 -10.23
C HIS A 56 -5.99 -3.46 -10.26
N GLN A 57 -7.14 -3.44 -9.61
CA GLN A 57 -8.11 -4.53 -9.64
C GLN A 57 -9.47 -3.99 -10.08
N GLU A 58 -9.88 -4.40 -11.27
CA GLU A 58 -11.26 -4.24 -11.75
C GLU A 58 -12.20 -5.20 -11.00
N ARG A 59 -13.46 -4.80 -10.86
CA ARG A 59 -14.47 -5.63 -10.16
C ARG A 59 -14.59 -7.01 -10.83
N GLY A 60 -14.38 -8.06 -10.05
CA GLY A 60 -14.48 -9.45 -10.52
C GLY A 60 -13.25 -9.96 -11.29
N GLN A 61 -12.17 -9.16 -11.37
CA GLN A 61 -10.91 -9.56 -12.00
C GLN A 61 -9.80 -9.74 -10.96
N GLY A 62 -8.69 -10.36 -11.39
CA GLY A 62 -7.48 -10.47 -10.60
C GLY A 62 -6.70 -9.15 -10.51
N LEU A 63 -5.67 -9.13 -9.67
CA LEU A 63 -4.72 -8.02 -9.59
C LEU A 63 -3.93 -7.92 -10.91
N LYS A 64 -3.91 -6.73 -11.50
CA LYS A 64 -3.05 -6.40 -12.65
C LYS A 64 -1.98 -5.44 -12.17
N LEU A 65 -0.71 -5.77 -12.42
CA LEU A 65 0.39 -4.85 -12.17
C LEU A 65 0.23 -3.62 -13.06
N ILE A 66 0.32 -2.43 -12.47
CA ILE A 66 0.40 -1.17 -13.22
C ILE A 66 1.86 -0.93 -13.59
N ASP A 67 2.72 -0.86 -12.56
CA ASP A 67 4.17 -0.75 -12.66
C ASP A 67 4.78 -0.90 -11.26
N TYR A 68 6.11 -0.87 -11.19
CA TYR A 68 6.88 -0.84 -9.96
C TYR A 68 8.10 0.07 -10.08
N MET A 69 8.68 0.41 -8.95
CA MET A 69 9.94 1.14 -8.89
C MET A 69 10.92 0.47 -7.94
N ILE A 70 12.17 0.46 -8.37
CA ILE A 70 13.31 0.01 -7.59
C ILE A 70 13.94 1.23 -6.90
N ARG A 71 14.37 1.06 -5.66
CA ARG A 71 15.09 2.07 -4.88
C ARG A 71 16.24 2.67 -5.68
N GLY A 72 16.37 4.00 -5.64
CA GLY A 72 17.39 4.74 -6.38
C GLY A 72 17.11 4.93 -7.88
N GLN A 73 16.09 4.29 -8.45
CA GLN A 73 15.67 4.57 -9.84
C GLN A 73 14.78 5.81 -9.90
N LYS A 74 14.88 6.53 -11.03
CA LYS A 74 14.09 7.74 -11.29
C LYS A 74 12.78 7.46 -12.00
N ASP A 75 12.75 6.41 -12.80
CA ASP A 75 11.62 6.06 -13.67
C ASP A 75 11.01 4.72 -13.25
N PRO A 76 9.70 4.50 -13.50
CA PRO A 76 9.06 3.20 -13.36
C PRO A 76 9.74 2.14 -14.23
N THR A 77 9.82 0.91 -13.71
CA THR A 77 10.67 -0.13 -14.29
C THR A 77 10.08 -0.74 -15.57
N GLU A 78 8.77 -1.00 -15.64
CA GLU A 78 8.15 -1.44 -16.90
C GLU A 78 7.90 -0.26 -17.83
N GLY A 79 7.56 0.91 -17.27
CA GLY A 79 7.23 2.10 -18.04
C GLY A 79 5.97 1.96 -18.87
N ASN A 80 5.11 0.99 -18.55
CA ASN A 80 3.86 0.73 -19.24
C ASN A 80 2.82 1.80 -18.85
N ASN A 81 1.90 2.10 -19.76
CA ASN A 81 0.75 2.98 -19.48
C ASN A 81 1.12 4.41 -19.02
N LYS A 82 2.29 4.95 -19.39
CA LYS A 82 2.72 6.33 -19.06
C LYS A 82 1.75 7.41 -19.53
N ASP A 83 0.90 7.13 -20.51
CA ASP A 83 -0.14 8.06 -20.96
C ASP A 83 -1.33 8.14 -19.98
N ILE A 84 -1.51 7.11 -19.15
CA ILE A 84 -2.62 6.97 -18.19
C ILE A 84 -2.14 7.31 -16.78
N TYR A 85 -0.99 6.78 -16.40
CA TYR A 85 -0.44 6.85 -15.05
C TYR A 85 0.87 7.62 -15.00
N GLU A 86 1.08 8.32 -13.90
CA GLU A 86 2.37 8.84 -13.48
C GLU A 86 2.69 8.23 -12.12
N ILE A 87 3.83 7.55 -12.03
CA ILE A 87 4.31 6.90 -10.82
C ILE A 87 5.65 7.50 -10.47
N GLY A 88 5.85 7.80 -9.20
CA GLY A 88 7.11 8.39 -8.73
C GLY A 88 7.41 8.05 -7.29
N ARG A 89 8.69 7.92 -6.99
CA ARG A 89 9.19 7.67 -5.64
C ARG A 89 9.52 9.01 -4.99
N THR A 90 9.15 9.18 -3.74
CA THR A 90 9.45 10.41 -3.00
C THR A 90 10.17 10.11 -1.69
N LYS A 91 10.63 11.19 -1.04
CA LYS A 91 11.28 11.28 0.28
C LYS A 91 11.88 9.97 0.82
N GLY A 92 13.20 9.84 0.70
CA GLY A 92 13.97 8.77 1.34
C GLY A 92 13.67 7.37 0.84
N ASP A 93 13.10 7.24 -0.35
CA ASP A 93 12.69 5.98 -0.97
C ASP A 93 11.66 5.18 -0.14
N LYS A 94 10.94 5.83 0.78
CA LYS A 94 9.87 5.20 1.59
C LYS A 94 8.49 5.36 0.99
N HIS A 95 8.33 6.32 0.09
CA HIS A 95 7.04 6.68 -0.49
C HIS A 95 7.03 6.41 -1.99
N ILE A 96 5.91 5.87 -2.46
CA ILE A 96 5.57 5.73 -3.87
C ILE A 96 4.17 6.31 -4.09
N PHE A 97 4.00 7.14 -5.10
CA PHE A 97 2.69 7.64 -5.49
C PHE A 97 2.24 7.06 -6.83
N LEU A 98 0.93 6.98 -7.02
CA LEU A 98 0.26 6.73 -8.29
C LEU A 98 -0.67 7.91 -8.58
N LYS A 99 -0.43 8.59 -9.70
CA LYS A 99 -1.33 9.60 -10.23
C LYS A 99 -2.01 9.07 -11.48
N VAL A 100 -3.33 9.06 -11.47
CA VAL A 100 -4.15 8.88 -12.68
C VAL A 100 -4.31 10.25 -13.32
N LYS A 101 -3.71 10.45 -14.50
CA LYS A 101 -3.64 11.76 -15.17
C LYS A 101 -5.01 12.28 -15.62
N SER A 102 -5.91 11.38 -15.98
CA SER A 102 -7.26 11.72 -16.39
C SER A 102 -8.18 10.54 -16.15
N VAL A 103 -9.02 10.62 -15.11
CA VAL A 103 -9.91 9.53 -14.69
C VAL A 103 -10.95 9.23 -15.76
N LYS A 104 -11.09 7.95 -16.10
CA LYS A 104 -12.10 7.39 -16.99
C LYS A 104 -12.79 6.20 -16.33
N ALA A 105 -13.88 5.71 -16.92
CA ALA A 105 -14.62 4.56 -16.40
C ALA A 105 -13.74 3.30 -16.23
N GLN A 106 -12.76 3.10 -17.12
CA GLN A 106 -11.82 1.98 -17.06
C GLN A 106 -10.88 2.05 -15.86
N ASN A 107 -10.66 3.24 -15.28
CA ASN A 107 -9.83 3.41 -14.09
C ASN A 107 -10.60 3.09 -12.79
N GLN A 108 -11.89 2.78 -12.85
CA GLN A 108 -12.66 2.41 -11.67
C GLN A 108 -12.21 1.04 -11.14
N GLY A 109 -11.93 0.96 -9.85
CA GLY A 109 -11.51 -0.29 -9.22
C GLY A 109 -10.79 -0.05 -7.90
N LEU A 110 -10.21 -1.12 -7.38
CA LEU A 110 -9.34 -1.05 -6.22
C LEU A 110 -7.89 -0.85 -6.69
N TYR A 111 -7.16 -0.06 -5.93
CA TYR A 111 -5.73 0.17 -6.14
C TYR A 111 -4.98 -0.30 -4.92
N PHE A 112 -3.97 -1.13 -5.13
CA PHE A 112 -3.19 -1.73 -4.06
C PHE A 112 -1.71 -1.40 -4.23
N CYS A 113 -1.10 -0.92 -3.16
CA CYS A 113 0.33 -0.82 -3.02
C CYS A 113 0.92 -2.06 -2.32
N ALA A 114 2.09 -2.50 -2.75
CA ALA A 114 2.87 -3.54 -2.08
C ALA A 114 4.37 -3.19 -2.12
N SER A 115 5.19 -3.91 -1.35
CA SER A 115 6.65 -3.78 -1.41
C SER A 115 7.35 -5.10 -1.10
N SER A 116 8.58 -5.26 -1.60
CA SER A 116 9.46 -6.40 -1.32
C SER A 116 10.94 -6.03 -1.45
N ASP A 117 11.80 -6.87 -0.89
CA ASP A 117 13.23 -6.85 -1.22
C ASP A 117 13.45 -7.13 -2.72
N ALA A 118 14.64 -6.80 -3.21
CA ALA A 118 15.04 -7.14 -4.57
C ALA A 118 15.16 -8.66 -4.74
N GLN A 119 14.68 -9.18 -5.88
CA GLN A 119 14.89 -10.57 -6.30
C GLN A 119 16.27 -10.79 -6.91
#